data_AF-A0A4R6BDX1-F1
#
_entry.id   AF-A0A4R6BDX1-F1
#
_cell.length_a   1.000
_cell.length_b   1.000
_cell.length_c   1.000
_cell.angle_alpha   90.00
_cell.angle_beta   90.00
_cell.angle_gamma   90.00
#
_symmetry.space_group_name_H-M   'P 1'
#
loop_
_entity.id
_entity.type
_entity.pdbx_description
1 polymer ?
#
loop_
_entity_poly.entity_id
_entity_poly.type
_entity_poly.pdbx_seq_one_letter_code
_entity_poly.pdbx_strand_id
1 'polypeptide(L)' 'MKASKAFLLIDAMLSLAITSLICMMLLPMLQNMSQHYRDSYTELQTYRQVLIEVRRGEGIYEHNNELCTENHCISKR' A
#
# COMPACT_ATOMS: atom_id res chain seq x y z
N MET A 1 12.11 -32.40 39.21
CA MET A 1 12.28 -32.21 37.73
C MET A 1 10.98 -31.88 36.96
N LYS A 2 9.76 -32.04 37.52
CA LYS A 2 8.50 -31.70 36.83
C LYS A 2 8.14 -30.20 36.83
N ALA A 3 8.52 -29.45 37.88
CA ALA A 3 8.20 -28.02 38.01
C ALA A 3 8.92 -27.13 36.97
N SER A 4 10.15 -27.48 36.58
CA SER A 4 10.95 -26.74 35.58
C SER A 4 10.32 -26.80 34.17
N LYS A 5 9.68 -27.92 33.82
CA LYS A 5 8.98 -28.08 32.52
C LYS A 5 7.72 -27.21 32.44
N ALA A 6 6.99 -27.06 33.55
CA ALA A 6 5.82 -26.19 33.61
C ALA A 6 6.22 -24.71 33.51
N PHE A 7 7.32 -24.32 34.16
CA PHE A 7 7.84 -22.95 34.06
C PHE A 7 8.28 -22.59 32.63
N LEU A 8 9.02 -23.48 31.96
CA LEU A 8 9.39 -23.33 30.54
C LEU A 8 8.17 -23.24 29.61
N LEU A 9 7.11 -24.00 29.90
CA LEU A 9 5.89 -23.98 29.10
C LEU A 9 5.13 -22.66 29.26
N ILE A 10 5.06 -22.11 30.47
CA ILE A 10 4.42 -20.80 30.72
C ILE A 10 5.18 -19.69 29.99
N ASP A 11 6.51 -19.70 30.05
CA ASP A 11 7.34 -18.70 29.39
C ASP A 11 7.21 -18.77 27.85
N ALA A 12 7.17 -19.99 27.29
CA ALA A 12 6.91 -20.19 25.86
C ALA A 12 5.51 -19.70 25.44
N MET A 13 4.48 -19.95 26.25
CA MET A 13 3.12 -19.46 25.98
C MET A 13 3.02 -17.94 26.06
N LEU A 14 3.73 -17.32 27.00
CA LEU A 14 3.78 -15.87 27.16
C LEU A 14 4.53 -15.21 25.99
N SER A 15 5.65 -15.81 25.56
CA SER A 15 6.39 -15.38 24.36
C SER A 15 5.53 -15.49 23.08
N LEU A 16 4.78 -16.59 22.93
CA LEU A 16 3.88 -16.78 21.80
C LEU A 16 2.72 -15.79 21.81
N ALA A 17 2.15 -15.51 22.99
CA ALA A 17 1.10 -14.50 23.13
C ALA A 17 1.59 -13.10 22.73
N ILE A 18 2.76 -12.68 23.20
CA ILE A 18 3.33 -11.37 22.86
C ILE A 18 3.65 -11.27 21.36
N THR A 19 4.30 -12.29 20.79
CA THR A 19 4.61 -12.29 19.35
C THR A 19 3.35 -12.28 18.49
N SER A 20 2.31 -13.02 18.90
CA SER A 20 1.02 -13.01 18.19
C SER A 20 0.34 -11.63 18.22
N LEU A 21 0.38 -10.92 19.37
CA LEU A 21 -0.15 -9.56 19.50
C LEU A 21 0.59 -8.57 18.59
N ILE A 22 1.93 -8.66 18.55
CA ILE A 22 2.75 -7.84 17.66
C ILE A 22 2.38 -8.10 16.19
N CYS A 23 2.26 -9.38 15.79
CA CYS A 23 1.87 -9.74 14.43
C CYS A 23 0.46 -9.24 14.08
N MET A 24 -0.50 -9.32 15.00
CA MET A 24 -1.86 -8.80 14.79
C MET A 24 -1.88 -7.29 14.54
N MET A 25 -0.94 -6.52 15.10
CA MET A 25 -0.83 -5.08 14.82
C MET A 25 -0.05 -4.79 13.52
N LEU A 26 1.02 -5.53 13.24
CA LEU A 26 1.88 -5.27 12.08
C LEU A 26 1.25 -5.69 10.75
N LEU A 27 0.50 -6.81 10.73
CA LEU A 27 -0.15 -7.30 9.50
C LEU A 27 -1.10 -6.29 8.85
N PRO A 28 -2.07 -5.69 9.57
CA PRO A 28 -2.96 -4.69 8.96
C PRO A 28 -2.20 -3.44 8.53
N MET A 29 -1.16 -3.04 9.27
CA MET A 29 -0.31 -1.89 8.90
C MET A 29 0.42 -2.14 7.58
N LEU A 30 1.00 -3.34 7.40
CA LEU A 30 1.66 -3.75 6.16
C LEU A 30 0.67 -3.82 4.99
N GLN A 31 -0.54 -4.32 5.22
CA GLN A 31 -1.59 -4.36 4.19
C GLN A 31 -2.04 -2.96 3.77
N ASN A 32 -2.22 -2.05 4.72
CA ASN A 32 -2.61 -0.68 4.39
C ASN A 32 -1.50 0.04 3.62
N MET A 33 -0.24 -0.15 4.05
CA MET A 33 0.93 0.41 3.37
C MET A 33 1.05 -0.13 1.93
N SER A 34 0.86 -1.43 1.72
CA SER A 34 0.94 -2.01 0.38
C SER A 34 -0.18 -1.52 -0.53
N GLN A 35 -1.39 -1.31 -0.01
CA GLN A 35 -2.50 -0.73 -0.75
C GLN A 35 -2.19 0.71 -1.17
N HIS A 36 -1.72 1.56 -0.24
CA HIS A 36 -1.31 2.93 -0.57
C HIS A 36 -0.21 2.97 -1.63
N TYR A 37 0.80 2.09 -1.53
CA TYR A 37 1.84 2.01 -2.56
C TYR A 37 1.29 1.61 -3.92
N ARG A 38 0.34 0.67 -3.96
CA ARG A 38 -0.29 0.24 -5.20
C ARG A 38 -1.06 1.39 -5.84
N ASP A 39 -1.84 2.12 -5.04
CA ASP A 39 -2.64 3.24 -5.52
C ASP A 39 -1.74 4.38 -6.03
N SER A 40 -0.71 4.76 -5.27
CA SER A 40 0.29 5.75 -5.72
C SER A 40 1.05 5.31 -6.97
N TYR A 41 1.37 4.02 -7.09
CA TYR A 41 2.02 3.50 -8.29
C TYR A 41 1.11 3.59 -9.52
N THR A 42 -0.18 3.27 -9.38
CA THR A 42 -1.15 3.41 -10.47
C THR A 42 -1.34 4.87 -10.89
N GLU A 43 -1.35 5.79 -9.94
CA GLU A 43 -1.42 7.24 -10.22
C GLU A 43 -0.19 7.69 -11.02
N LEU A 44 1.01 7.30 -10.59
CA LEU A 44 2.26 7.60 -11.28
C LEU A 44 2.33 7.02 -12.70
N GLN A 45 1.81 5.81 -12.93
CA GLN A 45 1.73 5.25 -14.27
C GLN A 45 0.78 6.07 -15.17
N THR A 46 -0.33 6.56 -14.62
CA THR A 46 -1.29 7.40 -15.35
C THR A 46 -0.65 8.73 -15.77
N TYR A 47 0.04 9.43 -14.85
CA TYR A 47 0.80 10.64 -15.20
C TYR A 47 1.87 10.36 -16.26
N ARG A 48 2.57 9.24 -16.15
CA ARG A 48 3.58 8.83 -17.14
C ARG A 48 2.96 8.63 -18.52
N GLN A 49 1.81 7.97 -18.61
CA GLN A 49 1.11 7.76 -19.88
C GLN A 49 0.66 9.08 -20.51
N VAL A 50 0.04 9.95 -19.72
CA VAL A 50 -0.34 11.30 -20.18
C VAL A 50 0.89 12.05 -20.70
N LEU A 51 2.02 12.07 -19.96
CA LEU A 51 3.25 12.72 -20.44
C LEU A 51 3.77 12.15 -21.77
N ILE A 52 3.64 10.84 -22.00
CA ILE A 52 4.05 10.21 -23.26
C ILE A 52 3.13 10.63 -24.39
N GLU A 53 1.81 10.62 -24.17
CA GLU A 53 0.78 11.04 -25.13
C GLU A 53 0.95 12.51 -25.53
N VAL A 54 1.17 13.39 -24.55
CA VAL A 54 1.49 14.81 -24.77
C VAL A 54 2.76 14.98 -25.59
N ARG A 55 3.82 14.22 -25.27
CA ARG A 55 5.07 14.27 -26.04
C ARG A 55 4.90 13.76 -27.48
N ARG A 56 3.96 12.85 -27.72
CA ARG A 56 3.60 12.35 -29.06
C ARG A 56 2.76 13.34 -29.86
N GLY A 57 2.30 14.42 -29.24
CA GLY A 57 1.51 15.46 -29.89
C GLY A 57 0.00 15.23 -29.81
N GLU A 58 -0.46 14.35 -28.92
CA GLU A 58 -1.89 14.21 -28.64
C GLU A 58 -2.42 15.48 -27.93
N GLY A 59 -3.63 15.89 -28.29
CA GLY A 59 -4.26 17.08 -27.72
C GLY A 59 -4.65 16.84 -26.26
N ILE A 60 -4.27 17.77 -25.38
CA ILE A 60 -4.75 17.82 -24.00
C ILE A 60 -5.97 18.71 -23.96
N TYR A 61 -7.02 18.26 -23.29
CA TYR A 61 -8.17 19.10 -22.97
C TYR A 61 -8.43 19.08 -21.47
N GLU A 62 -9.03 20.16 -20.99
CA GLU A 62 -9.43 20.29 -19.60
C GLU A 62 -10.92 20.01 -19.47
N HIS A 63 -11.27 19.06 -18.60
CA HIS A 63 -12.66 18.74 -18.31
C HIS A 63 -12.83 18.58 -16.79
N ASN A 64 -13.77 19.32 -16.20
CA ASN A 64 -14.09 19.25 -14.76
C ASN A 64 -12.87 19.34 -13.82
N ASN A 65 -11.94 20.25 -14.08
CA ASN A 65 -10.70 20.45 -13.30
C ASN A 65 -9.72 19.25 -13.37
N GLU A 66 -9.83 18.42 -14.40
CA GLU A 66 -8.91 17.34 -14.74
C GLU A 66 -8.28 17.62 -16.11
N LEU A 67 -7.02 17.25 -16.29
CA LEU A 67 -6.34 17.25 -17.59
C LEU A 67 -6.50 15.88 -18.21
N CYS A 68 -7.14 15.82 -19.38
CA CYS A 68 -7.41 14.58 -20.07
C CYS A 68 -6.75 14.56 -21.45
N THR A 69 -6.31 13.37 -21.84
CA THR A 69 -5.98 12.99 -23.22
C THR A 69 -7.14 12.15 -23.77
N GLU A 70 -6.99 11.55 -24.96
CA GLU A 70 -8.04 10.67 -25.51
C GLU A 70 -8.32 9.44 -24.62
N ASN A 71 -7.32 8.97 -23.86
CA ASN A 71 -7.40 7.71 -23.13
C ASN A 71 -7.23 7.83 -21.61
N HIS A 72 -6.62 8.91 -21.11
CA HIS A 72 -6.25 9.03 -19.69
C HIS A 72 -6.57 10.43 -19.14
N CYS A 73 -6.98 10.49 -17.87
CA CYS A 73 -7.23 11.74 -17.17
C CYS A 73 -6.38 11.82 -15.89
N ILE A 74 -5.89 13.01 -15.58
CA ILE A 74 -5.17 13.32 -14.34
C ILE A 74 -5.83 14.51 -13.65
N SER A 75 -6.03 14.42 -12.34
CA SER A 75 -6.65 15.50 -11.57
C SER A 75 -5.67 16.66 -11.34
N LYS A 76 -6.11 17.90 -11.55
CA LYS A 76 -5.37 19.09 -11.10
C LYS A 76 -5.67 19.30 -9.62
N ARG A 77 -4.94 18.60 -8.76
CA ARG A 77 -5.08 18.77 -7.32
C ARG A 77 -4.59 20.15 -6.86
#